data_AF-A0A3R7EDY7-F1
#
_entry.id   AF-A0A3R7EDY7-F1
#
_cell.length_a   1.000
_cell.length_b   1.000
_cell.length_c   1.000
_cell.angle_alpha   90.00
_cell.angle_beta   90.00
_cell.angle_gamma   90.00
#
_symmetry.space_group_name_H-M   'P 1'
#
loop_
_entity.id
_entity.type
_entity.pdbx_description
1 polymer ?
#
loop_
_entity_poly.entity_id
_entity_poly.type
_entity_poly.pdbx_seq_one_letter_code
_entity_poly.pdbx_strand_id
1 'polypeptide(L)'
;MDGASAGALTGDGAESVPARSVPLIGDLLIEHGHVRREAFEAAMQHYRPDRHGRIGDYMVARGVISRAALENVIQQQRRLQGALAASE
;
A
#
# COMPACT_ATOMS: atom_id res chain seq x y z
N MET A 1 3.89 -28.53 41.98
CA MET A 1 4.90 -28.85 40.95
C MET A 1 4.16 -29.46 39.78
N ASP A 2 4.48 -28.93 38.60
CA ASP A 2 4.24 -29.47 37.26
C ASP A 2 2.83 -29.48 36.66
N GLY A 3 2.76 -28.92 35.44
CA GLY A 3 1.91 -29.50 34.40
C GLY A 3 1.11 -28.51 33.56
N ALA A 4 1.78 -27.86 32.62
CA ALA A 4 1.31 -27.45 31.29
C ALA A 4 -0.21 -27.50 30.96
N SER A 5 -0.73 -26.40 30.42
CA SER A 5 -0.89 -26.30 28.96
C SER A 5 -1.34 -24.90 28.54
N ALA A 6 -0.47 -24.26 27.76
CA ALA A 6 -0.74 -23.06 27.01
C ALA A 6 -1.82 -23.34 25.95
N GLY A 7 -2.98 -22.72 26.10
CA GLY A 7 -4.04 -22.73 25.12
C GLY A 7 -4.01 -21.45 24.29
N ALA A 8 -3.47 -21.57 23.08
CA ALA A 8 -3.77 -20.78 21.89
C ALA A 8 -3.74 -19.24 22.02
N LEU A 9 -2.57 -18.71 21.65
CA LEU A 9 -2.41 -17.51 20.84
C LEU A 9 -3.41 -17.46 19.67
N THR A 10 -4.62 -16.95 19.91
CA THR A 10 -5.44 -16.42 18.82
C THR A 10 -4.82 -15.08 18.43
N GLY A 11 -3.86 -15.16 17.51
CA GLY A 11 -3.51 -14.05 16.66
C GLY A 11 -4.69 -13.79 15.72
N ASP A 12 -5.69 -13.06 16.22
CA ASP A 12 -6.60 -12.31 15.36
C ASP A 12 -5.81 -11.10 14.85
N GLY A 13 -4.84 -11.39 13.99
CA GLY A 13 -4.17 -10.39 13.17
C GLY A 13 -5.20 -9.94 12.18
N ALA A 14 -6.07 -9.03 12.64
CA ALA A 14 -7.17 -8.43 11.91
C ALA A 14 -6.75 -8.26 10.46
N GLU A 15 -7.28 -9.17 9.64
CA GLU A 15 -7.38 -9.07 8.22
C GLU A 15 -8.11 -7.75 8.00
N SER A 16 -7.37 -6.67 7.82
CA SER A 16 -7.93 -5.36 7.54
C SER A 16 -8.41 -5.45 6.10
N VAL A 17 -9.57 -6.08 5.92
CA VAL A 17 -10.39 -5.99 4.73
C VAL A 17 -10.50 -4.50 4.41
N PRO A 18 -9.85 -3.99 3.35
CA PRO A 18 -9.96 -2.58 3.05
C PRO A 18 -11.38 -2.35 2.55
N ALA A 19 -12.18 -1.75 3.43
CA ALA A 19 -13.55 -1.34 3.21
C ALA A 19 -13.66 -0.52 1.94
N ARG A 20 -14.07 -1.15 0.82
CA ARG A 20 -14.58 -0.53 -0.42
C ARG A 20 -13.93 0.83 -0.75
N SER A 21 -12.62 0.92 -0.54
CA SER A 21 -11.84 2.14 -0.61
C SER A 21 -10.97 1.99 -1.83
N VAL A 22 -10.90 3.07 -2.59
CA VAL A 22 -10.09 3.20 -3.79
C VAL A 22 -8.72 2.54 -3.56
N PRO A 23 -8.28 1.62 -4.44
CA PRO A 23 -7.00 0.94 -4.27
C PRO A 23 -5.88 1.97 -4.14
N LEU A 24 -5.02 1.76 -3.15
CA LEU A 24 -3.90 2.65 -2.85
C LEU A 24 -2.87 2.58 -3.97
N ILE A 25 -2.18 3.69 -4.25
CA ILE A 25 -1.09 3.74 -5.25
C ILE A 25 -0.04 2.68 -4.96
N GLY A 26 0.29 2.47 -3.69
CA GLY A 26 1.28 1.48 -3.29
C GLY A 26 0.90 0.06 -3.67
N ASP A 27 -0.36 -0.29 -3.49
CA ASP A 27 -0.88 -1.62 -3.78
C ASP A 27 -0.88 -1.87 -5.30
N LEU A 28 -1.39 -0.90 -6.07
CA LEU A 28 -1.36 -0.94 -7.54
C LEU A 28 0.08 -1.05 -8.09
N LEU A 29 1.05 -0.38 -7.48
CA LEU A 29 2.45 -0.49 -7.91
C LEU A 29 3.01 -1.90 -7.68
N ILE A 30 2.62 -2.57 -6.59
CA ILE A 30 3.05 -3.93 -6.28
C ILE A 30 2.35 -4.93 -7.23
N GLU A 31 1.03 -4.81 -7.37
CA GLU A 31 0.21 -5.67 -8.22
C GLU A 31 0.63 -5.61 -9.70
N HIS A 32 0.96 -4.42 -10.20
CA HIS A 32 1.49 -4.25 -11.56
C HIS A 32 2.97 -4.64 -11.71
N GLY A 33 3.64 -5.05 -10.63
CA GLY A 33 5.06 -5.43 -10.65
C GLY A 33 6.03 -4.27 -10.85
N HIS A 34 5.55 -3.03 -10.69
CA HIS A 34 6.39 -1.83 -10.79
C HIS A 34 7.30 -1.65 -9.57
N VAL A 35 6.92 -2.21 -8.42
CA VAL A 35 7.75 -2.28 -7.22
C VAL A 35 7.60 -3.65 -6.56
N ARG A 36 8.69 -4.16 -5.96
CA ARG A 36 8.61 -5.35 -5.11
C ARG A 36 8.03 -4.98 -3.75
N ARG A 37 7.22 -5.86 -3.17
CA ARG A 37 6.65 -5.67 -1.82
C ARG A 37 7.73 -5.31 -0.79
N GLU A 38 8.87 -6.01 -0.79
CA GLU A 38 9.99 -5.72 0.12
C GLU A 38 10.58 -4.31 -0.07
N ALA A 39 10.74 -3.87 -1.32
CA ALA A 39 11.26 -2.53 -1.63
C ALA A 39 10.26 -1.43 -1.26
N PHE A 40 8.97 -1.72 -1.42
CA PHE A 40 7.88 -0.86 -0.99
C PHE A 40 7.84 -0.72 0.53
N GLU A 41 7.88 -1.83 1.26
CA GLU A 41 7.91 -1.87 2.73
C GLU A 41 9.13 -1.12 3.28
N ALA A 42 10.31 -1.33 2.68
CA ALA A 42 11.52 -0.57 3.00
C ALA A 42 11.38 0.93 2.70
N ALA A 43 10.62 1.32 1.66
CA ALA A 43 10.25 2.71 1.42
C ALA A 43 9.33 3.27 2.49
N MET A 44 8.34 2.49 2.91
CA MET A 44 7.37 2.91 3.93
C MET A 44 7.99 3.15 5.31
N GLN A 45 9.01 2.37 5.69
CA GLN A 45 9.72 2.56 6.97
C GLN A 45 10.32 3.96 7.11
N HIS A 46 10.85 4.51 6.01
CA HIS A 46 11.46 5.84 5.98
C HIS A 46 10.51 6.94 5.49
N TYR A 47 9.39 6.57 4.86
CA TYR A 47 8.42 7.51 4.36
C TYR A 47 7.69 8.20 5.51
N ARG A 48 7.45 9.51 5.32
CA ARG A 48 6.74 10.37 6.26
C ARG A 48 5.93 11.37 5.45
N PRO A 49 4.59 11.31 5.47
CA PRO A 49 3.75 12.16 4.63
C PRO A 49 3.97 13.66 4.94
N ASP A 50 4.17 14.02 6.21
CA ASP A 50 4.41 15.40 6.64
C ASP A 50 5.71 16.01 6.09
N ARG A 51 6.72 15.18 5.80
CA ARG A 51 8.04 15.64 5.32
C ARG A 51 8.27 15.39 3.84
N HIS A 52 7.78 14.28 3.33
CA HIS A 52 8.05 13.81 1.98
C HIS A 52 6.88 14.05 1.02
N GLY A 53 5.72 14.50 1.52
CA GLY A 53 4.56 14.81 0.70
C GLY A 53 3.87 13.54 0.21
N ARG A 54 3.82 13.33 -1.10
CA ARG A 54 3.10 12.21 -1.72
C ARG A 54 4.00 10.98 -1.85
N ILE A 55 3.50 9.82 -1.44
CA ILE A 55 4.27 8.56 -1.48
C ILE A 55 4.77 8.22 -2.89
N GLY A 56 3.96 8.48 -3.92
CA GLY A 56 4.36 8.27 -5.29
C GLY A 56 5.60 9.07 -5.69
N ASP A 57 5.61 10.37 -5.38
CA ASP A 57 6.74 11.25 -5.71
C ASP A 57 8.00 10.84 -4.93
N TYR A 58 7.83 10.49 -3.65
CA TYR A 58 8.90 9.92 -2.83
C TYR A 58 9.50 8.64 -3.43
N MET A 59 8.67 7.73 -3.93
CA MET A 59 9.14 6.48 -4.53
C MET A 59 9.91 6.71 -5.84
N VAL A 60 9.52 7.71 -6.64
CA VAL A 60 10.27 8.13 -7.83
C VAL A 60 11.60 8.77 -7.43
N ALA A 61 11.59 9.65 -6.43
CA ALA A 61 12.80 10.30 -5.93
C ALA A 61 13.82 9.29 -5.37
N ARG A 62 13.35 8.19 -4.78
CA ARG A 62 14.18 7.08 -4.29
C ARG A 62 14.64 6.11 -5.39
N GLY A 63 14.18 6.28 -6.63
CA GLY A 63 14.46 5.37 -7.74
C GLY A 63 13.81 3.98 -7.60
N VAL A 64 12.82 3.85 -6.71
CA VAL A 64 12.11 2.58 -6.47
C VAL A 64 11.13 2.28 -7.59
N ILE A 65 10.54 3.33 -8.18
CA ILE A 65 9.65 3.25 -9.34
C ILE A 65 10.04 4.31 -10.36
N SER A 66 9.69 4.08 -11.63
CA SER A 66 9.85 5.09 -12.68
C SER A 66 8.72 6.12 -12.65
N ARG A 67 9.00 7.37 -13.06
CA ARG A 67 7.97 8.41 -13.20
C ARG A 67 6.82 7.98 -14.13
N ALA A 68 7.13 7.28 -15.22
CA ALA A 68 6.12 6.73 -16.12
C ALA A 68 5.19 5.69 -15.44
N ALA A 69 5.75 4.84 -14.58
CA ALA A 69 4.98 3.86 -13.82
C ALA A 69 4.05 4.55 -12.80
N LEU A 70 4.57 5.58 -12.11
CA LEU A 70 3.77 6.38 -11.20
C LEU A 70 2.60 7.06 -11.90
N GLU A 71 2.85 7.73 -13.03
CA GLU A 71 1.82 8.43 -13.81
C GLU A 71 0.72 7.47 -14.28
N ASN A 72 1.09 6.26 -14.74
CA ASN A 72 0.15 5.23 -15.15
C ASN A 72 -0.77 4.81 -13.98
N VAL A 73 -0.18 4.52 -12.82
CA VAL A 73 -0.94 4.16 -11.62
C VAL A 73 -1.83 5.30 -11.12
N ILE A 74 -1.36 6.55 -11.16
CA ILE A 74 -2.17 7.72 -10.77
C ILE A 74 -3.39 7.86 -11.68
N GLN A 75 -3.22 7.71 -13.00
CA GLN A 75 -4.33 7.76 -13.94
C GLN A 75 -5.35 6.64 -13.69
N GLN A 76 -4.87 5.42 -13.45
CA GLN A 76 -5.72 4.29 -13.13
C GLN A 76 -6.48 4.53 -11.81
N GLN A 77 -5.80 5.01 -10.77
CA GLN A 77 -6.43 5.32 -9.49
C GLN A 77 -7.52 6.40 -9.65
N ARG A 78 -7.23 7.49 -10.38
CA ARG A 78 -8.21 8.56 -10.66
C ARG A 78 -9.43 8.05 -11.40
N ARG A 79 -9.25 7.16 -12.38
CA ARG A 79 -10.36 6.52 -13.10
C ARG A 79 -11.24 5.70 -12.14
N LEU A 80 -10.62 4.93 -11.26
CA LEU A 80 -11.34 4.12 -10.26
C LEU A 80 -12.07 5.01 -9.23
N GLN A 81 -11.44 6.11 -8.79
CA GLN A 81 -12.07 7.12 -7.92
C GLN A 81 -13.29 7.77 -8.58
N GLY A 82 -13.14 8.19 -9.84
CA GLY A 82 -14.22 8.83 -10.59
C GLY A 82 -15.40 7.88 -10.85
N ALA A 83 -15.14 6.59 -11.10
CA ALA A 83 -16.18 5.59 -11.29
C ALA A 83 -16.98 5.32 -10.00
N LEU A 84 -16.31 5.30 -8.85
CA LEU A 84 -16.95 5.14 -7.54
C LEU A 84 -17.81 6.36 -7.19
N ALA A 85 -17.27 7.57 -7.36
CA ALA A 85 -17.99 8.82 -7.08
C ALA A 85 -19.19 9.08 -8.00
N ALA A 86 -19.19 8.52 -9.22
CA ALA A 86 -20.35 8.61 -10.13
C ALA A 86 -21.46 7.60 -9.82
N SER A 87 -21.20 6.67 -8.89
CA SER A 87 -22.15 5.61 -8.49
C SER A 87 -22.81 5.89 -7.13
N GLU A 88 -22.62 7.09 -6.57
CA GLU A 88 -23.16 7.56 -5.27
C GLU A 88 -24.28 8.59 -5.45
#